data_AF-A0A6V8MEW1-F1
#
_entry.id   AF-A0A6V8MEW1-F1
#
_cell.length_a   1.000
_cell.length_b   1.000
_cell.length_c   1.000
_cell.angle_alpha   90.00
_cell.angle_beta   90.00
_cell.angle_gamma   90.00
#
_symmetry.space_group_name_H-M   'P 1'
#
loop_
_entity.id
_entity.type
_entity.pdbx_description
1 polymer ?
#
loop_
_entity_poly.entity_id
_entity_poly.type
_entity_poly.pdbx_seq_one_letter_code
_entity_poly.pdbx_strand_id
1 'polypeptide(L)'
;MPATERRWIKDRIARKMPKNPAAFWAEACRLFRVVSELTLYLSRPDRVPGPDLLRTLLGRLLEKISAASFRDTREVAWRNETMREIAAAFDKIFSFLESVATEEDFKEFRNQGLCIVSPGGRKRACRKSAPAKIPVAEGAS
;
A
#
# COMPACT_ATOMS: atom_id res chain seq x y z
N MET A 1 -21.06 7.64 -28.09
CA MET A 1 -20.76 6.66 -27.01
C MET A 1 -19.25 6.63 -26.83
N PRO A 2 -18.65 7.26 -25.82
CA PRO A 2 -17.20 7.16 -25.65
C PRO A 2 -16.88 5.72 -25.20
N ALA A 3 -16.06 5.05 -25.99
CA ALA A 3 -15.56 3.72 -25.72
C ALA A 3 -14.94 3.71 -24.32
N THR A 4 -15.46 2.85 -23.45
CA THR A 4 -14.87 2.54 -22.15
C THR A 4 -13.56 1.83 -22.46
N GLU A 5 -12.50 2.60 -22.70
CA GLU A 5 -11.13 2.09 -22.67
C GLU A 5 -10.94 1.49 -21.27
N ARG A 6 -11.14 0.18 -21.15
CA ARG A 6 -10.50 -0.65 -20.12
C ARG A 6 -9.00 -0.53 -20.38
N ARG A 7 -8.42 0.62 -20.06
CA ARG A 7 -6.98 0.77 -19.89
C ARG A 7 -6.63 -0.19 -18.78
N TRP A 8 -5.99 -1.29 -19.15
CA TRP A 8 -5.39 -2.22 -18.22
C TRP A 8 -4.45 -1.38 -17.36
N ILE A 9 -4.85 -1.11 -16.12
CA ILE A 9 -4.02 -0.35 -15.20
C ILE A 9 -2.81 -1.24 -14.97
N LYS A 10 -1.69 -0.81 -15.54
CA LYS A 10 -0.43 -1.54 -15.43
C LYS A 10 0.12 -1.39 -14.01
N ASP A 11 -0.17 -0.28 -13.34
CA ASP A 11 0.34 0.01 -12.01
C ASP A 11 -0.05 -1.06 -10.98
N ARG A 12 0.94 -1.44 -10.16
CA ARG A 12 0.81 -2.43 -9.09
C ARG A 12 1.39 -1.88 -7.80
N ILE A 13 0.87 -2.30 -6.67
CA ILE A 13 1.46 -2.03 -5.36
C ILE A 13 2.67 -2.96 -5.20
N ALA A 14 3.80 -2.39 -4.78
CA ALA A 14 5.02 -3.14 -4.57
C ALA A 14 4.88 -4.08 -3.37
N ARG A 15 5.13 -5.38 -3.60
CA ARG A 15 4.97 -6.46 -2.61
C ARG A 15 6.27 -6.77 -1.84
N LYS A 16 7.20 -5.82 -1.78
CA LYS A 16 8.53 -6.06 -1.18
C LYS A 16 8.47 -5.85 0.33
N MET A 17 8.41 -6.96 1.06
CA MET A 17 8.57 -6.98 2.52
C MET A 17 10.04 -7.18 2.93
N PRO A 18 10.54 -6.49 3.98
CA PRO A 18 11.88 -6.72 4.51
C PRO A 18 12.07 -8.15 5.03
N LYS A 19 13.28 -8.70 4.87
CA LYS A 19 13.63 -10.03 5.43
C LYS A 19 14.04 -9.97 6.90
N ASN A 20 14.53 -8.82 7.36
CA ASN A 20 14.89 -8.61 8.75
C ASN A 20 13.60 -8.51 9.59
N PRO A 21 13.45 -9.27 10.69
CA PRO A 21 12.23 -9.29 11.49
C PRO A 21 11.81 -7.91 12.04
N ALA A 22 12.75 -7.12 12.56
CA ALA A 22 12.42 -5.80 13.12
C ALA A 22 11.94 -4.84 12.03
N ALA A 23 12.64 -4.83 10.89
CA ALA A 23 12.24 -4.04 9.73
C ALA A 23 10.90 -4.52 9.13
N PHE A 24 10.66 -5.84 9.14
CA PHE A 24 9.41 -6.42 8.66
C PHE A 24 8.23 -5.97 9.52
N TRP A 25 8.36 -6.03 10.85
CA TRP A 25 7.30 -5.60 11.75
C TRP A 25 7.02 -4.11 11.64
N ALA A 26 8.06 -3.28 11.56
CA ALA A 26 7.90 -1.85 11.33
C ALA A 26 7.15 -1.56 10.02
N GLU A 27 7.51 -2.25 8.94
CA GLU A 27 6.85 -2.09 7.64
C GLU A 27 5.42 -2.64 7.63
N ALA A 28 5.18 -3.78 8.28
CA ALA A 28 3.85 -4.37 8.42
C ALA A 28 2.90 -3.43 9.19
N CYS A 29 3.34 -2.86 10.32
CA CYS A 29 2.55 -1.88 11.07
C CYS A 29 2.27 -0.61 10.24
N ARG A 30 3.28 -0.12 9.51
CA ARG A 30 3.13 1.04 8.61
C ARG A 30 2.09 0.77 7.52
N LEU A 31 2.20 -0.37 6.83
CA LEU A 31 1.27 -0.75 5.76
C LEU A 31 -0.13 -1.02 6.30
N PHE A 32 -0.26 -1.66 7.46
CA PHE A 32 -1.55 -1.86 8.12
C PHE A 32 -2.26 -0.52 8.38
N ARG A 33 -1.53 0.46 8.93
CA ARG A 33 -2.06 1.81 9.16
C ARG A 33 -2.52 2.47 7.86
N VAL A 34 -1.67 2.45 6.83
CA VAL A 34 -2.01 3.03 5.51
C VAL A 34 -3.27 2.40 4.93
N VAL A 35 -3.36 1.06 4.93
CA VAL A 35 -4.54 0.38 4.39
C VAL A 35 -5.80 0.67 5.21
N SER A 36 -5.65 0.80 6.53
CA SER A 36 -6.76 1.10 7.45
C SER A 36 -7.26 2.54 7.32
N GLU A 37 -6.37 3.48 7.00
CA GLU A 37 -6.66 4.92 6.86
C GLU A 37 -7.02 5.32 5.42
N LEU A 38 -6.99 4.40 4.46
CA LEU A 38 -7.30 4.69 3.06
C LEU A 38 -8.73 5.25 2.93
N THR A 39 -8.78 6.58 2.78
CA THR A 39 -10.00 7.40 2.79
C THR A 39 -10.87 7.13 1.56
N LEU A 40 -10.28 6.55 0.52
CA LEU A 40 -10.94 6.06 -0.69
C LEU A 40 -12.06 5.04 -0.40
N TYR A 41 -11.93 4.23 0.65
CA TYR A 41 -12.97 3.26 1.04
C TYR A 41 -14.18 3.90 1.73
N LEU A 42 -14.00 5.06 2.36
CA LEU A 42 -15.08 5.80 3.00
C LEU A 42 -15.89 6.64 2.00
N SER A 43 -15.30 6.95 0.84
CA SER A 43 -15.84 7.93 -0.11
C SER A 43 -16.55 7.33 -1.33
N ARG A 44 -16.47 6.01 -1.58
CA ARG A 44 -17.04 5.36 -2.78
C ARG A 44 -17.57 3.92 -2.54
N PRO A 45 -18.71 3.74 -1.86
CA PRO A 45 -19.31 2.42 -1.64
C PRO A 45 -19.76 1.71 -2.92
N ASP A 46 -20.05 2.46 -4.01
CA ASP A 46 -20.59 1.90 -5.26
C ASP A 46 -19.54 1.24 -6.16
N ARG A 47 -18.25 1.51 -5.95
CA ARG A 47 -17.14 0.99 -6.77
C ARG A 47 -16.31 -0.09 -6.09
N VAL A 48 -16.30 -0.10 -4.76
CA VAL A 48 -15.62 -1.13 -3.97
C VAL A 48 -16.69 -2.18 -3.63
N PRO A 49 -16.69 -3.37 -4.27
CA PRO A 49 -17.62 -4.43 -3.93
C PRO A 49 -17.39 -4.84 -2.47
N GLY A 50 -18.20 -4.29 -1.57
CA GLY A 50 -18.19 -4.59 -0.14
C GLY A 50 -17.01 -3.98 0.61
N PRO A 51 -17.18 -2.85 1.34
CA PRO A 51 -16.25 -2.49 2.41
C PRO A 51 -16.03 -3.65 3.41
N ASP A 52 -17.00 -4.57 3.50
CA ASP A 52 -16.95 -5.76 4.34
C ASP A 52 -15.89 -6.79 3.93
N LEU A 53 -15.57 -6.92 2.63
CA LEU A 53 -14.51 -7.84 2.20
C LEU A 53 -13.14 -7.34 2.63
N LEU A 54 -12.86 -6.04 2.44
CA LEU A 54 -11.62 -5.44 2.91
C LEU A 54 -11.53 -5.45 4.44
N ARG A 55 -12.63 -5.13 5.15
CA ARG A 55 -12.71 -5.26 6.61
C ARG A 55 -12.42 -6.69 7.07
N THR A 56 -12.94 -7.69 6.38
CA THR A 56 -12.65 -9.10 6.66
C THR A 56 -11.18 -9.43 6.44
N LEU A 57 -10.57 -8.95 5.35
CA LEU A 57 -9.14 -9.15 5.08
C LEU A 57 -8.26 -8.45 6.13
N LEU A 58 -8.62 -7.23 6.54
CA LEU A 58 -7.94 -6.48 7.60
C LEU A 58 -8.09 -7.16 8.97
N GLY A 59 -9.29 -7.66 9.29
CA GLY A 59 -9.54 -8.43 10.51
C GLY A 59 -8.68 -9.69 10.57
N ARG A 60 -8.63 -10.46 9.48
CA ARG A 60 -7.75 -11.66 9.37
C ARG A 60 -6.27 -11.30 9.49
N LEU A 61 -5.85 -10.17 8.94
CA LEU A 61 -4.48 -9.68 9.09
C LEU A 61 -4.18 -9.33 10.55
N LEU A 62 -5.11 -8.63 11.22
CA LEU A 62 -4.98 -8.28 12.64
C LEU A 62 -4.91 -9.53 13.51
N GLU A 63 -5.77 -10.53 13.29
CA GLU A 63 -5.72 -11.82 14.00
C GLU A 63 -4.37 -12.51 13.85
N LYS A 64 -3.79 -12.50 12.64
CA LYS A 64 -2.45 -13.07 12.39
C LYS A 64 -1.34 -12.30 13.12
N ILE A 65 -1.41 -10.98 13.14
CA ILE A 65 -0.47 -10.13 13.88
C ILE A 65 -0.60 -10.40 15.39
N SER A 66 -1.82 -10.43 15.93
CA SER A 66 -2.08 -10.72 17.34
C SER A 66 -1.60 -12.12 17.72
N ALA A 67 -1.92 -13.15 16.92
CA ALA A 67 -1.45 -14.51 17.14
C ALA A 67 0.09 -14.61 17.14
N ALA A 68 0.77 -13.79 16.32
CA ALA A 68 2.22 -13.70 16.31
C ALA A 68 2.78 -13.12 17.62
N SER A 69 2.10 -12.14 18.21
CA SER A 69 2.53 -11.48 19.44
C SER A 69 2.34 -12.35 20.69
N PHE A 70 1.41 -13.31 20.67
CA PHE A 70 1.15 -14.23 21.79
C PHE A 70 1.88 -15.57 21.69
N ARG A 71 2.34 -15.97 20.49
CA ARG A 71 3.17 -17.16 20.34
C ARG A 71 4.59 -16.88 20.81
N ASP A 72 5.19 -17.81 21.52
CA ASP A 72 6.61 -17.74 21.90
C ASP A 72 7.46 -17.83 20.61
N THR A 73 7.81 -16.68 20.05
CA THR A 73 8.48 -16.53 18.75
C THR A 73 9.99 -16.82 18.83
N ARG A 74 10.44 -17.44 19.92
CA ARG A 74 11.82 -17.92 20.10
C ARG A 74 12.22 -18.97 19.07
N GLU A 75 11.25 -19.70 18.51
CA GLU A 75 11.50 -20.59 17.38
C GLU A 75 11.57 -19.84 16.04
N VAL A 76 12.75 -19.87 15.42
CA VAL A 76 13.03 -19.20 14.13
C VAL A 76 12.08 -19.68 13.03
N ALA A 77 11.71 -20.97 13.03
CA ALA A 77 10.78 -21.54 12.06
C ALA A 77 9.39 -20.89 12.14
N TRP A 78 8.82 -20.79 13.35
CA TRP A 78 7.51 -20.19 13.58
C TRP A 78 7.48 -18.69 13.30
N ARG A 79 8.57 -17.99 13.61
CA ARG A 79 8.72 -16.57 13.25
C ARG A 79 8.69 -16.38 11.73
N ASN A 80 9.46 -17.19 11.00
CA ASN A 80 9.52 -17.10 9.54
C ASN A 80 8.17 -17.47 8.89
N GLU A 81 7.47 -18.46 9.44
CA GLU A 81 6.13 -18.85 9.00
C GLU A 81 5.12 -17.72 9.22
N THR A 82 5.10 -17.14 10.42
CA THR A 82 4.24 -15.97 10.72
C THR A 82 4.51 -14.80 9.77
N MET A 83 5.78 -14.47 9.51
CA MET A 83 6.14 -13.41 8.56
C MET A 83 5.64 -13.72 7.15
N ARG A 84 5.69 -14.99 6.70
CA ARG A 84 5.12 -15.40 5.40
C ARG A 84 3.61 -15.26 5.37
N GLU A 85 2.91 -15.65 6.43
CA GLU A 85 1.45 -15.54 6.50
C GLU A 85 0.98 -14.09 6.45
N ILE A 86 1.67 -13.20 7.17
CA ILE A 86 1.39 -11.76 7.17
C ILE A 86 1.65 -11.18 5.77
N ALA A 87 2.77 -11.52 5.14
CA ALA A 87 3.07 -11.09 3.77
C ALA A 87 1.99 -11.57 2.78
N ALA A 88 1.54 -12.82 2.89
CA ALA A 88 0.47 -13.37 2.05
C ALA A 88 -0.88 -12.67 2.28
N ALA A 89 -1.17 -12.24 3.51
CA ALA A 89 -2.37 -11.46 3.81
C ALA A 89 -2.31 -10.06 3.17
N PHE A 90 -1.16 -9.38 3.26
CA PHE A 90 -0.94 -8.12 2.53
C PHE A 90 -1.06 -8.29 1.02
N ASP A 91 -0.52 -9.37 0.44
CA ASP A 91 -0.65 -9.64 -0.99
C ASP A 91 -2.11 -9.78 -1.44
N LYS A 92 -2.96 -10.41 -0.62
CA LYS A 92 -4.41 -10.52 -0.91
C LYS A 92 -5.09 -9.16 -0.85
N ILE A 93 -4.76 -8.36 0.17
CA ILE A 93 -5.27 -6.99 0.32
C ILE A 93 -4.86 -6.17 -0.92
N PHE A 94 -3.57 -6.13 -1.26
CA PHE A 94 -3.09 -5.35 -2.40
C PHE A 94 -3.67 -5.82 -3.72
N SER A 95 -3.82 -7.12 -3.93
CA SER A 95 -4.47 -7.65 -5.14
C SER A 95 -5.94 -7.22 -5.21
N PHE A 96 -6.64 -7.18 -4.08
CA PHE A 96 -7.99 -6.64 -4.02
C PHE A 96 -8.01 -5.15 -4.35
N LEU A 97 -7.14 -4.33 -3.74
CA LEU A 97 -7.06 -2.90 -4.03
C LEU A 97 -6.77 -2.65 -5.52
N GLU A 98 -5.81 -3.38 -6.10
CA GLU A 98 -5.46 -3.32 -7.53
C GLU A 98 -6.65 -3.67 -8.44
N SER A 99 -7.52 -4.60 -8.03
CA SER A 99 -8.66 -5.04 -8.84
C SER A 99 -9.81 -4.04 -8.90
N VAL A 100 -9.92 -3.16 -7.89
CA VAL A 100 -11.01 -2.18 -7.76
C VAL A 100 -10.54 -0.75 -8.01
N ALA A 101 -9.23 -0.51 -8.01
CA ALA A 101 -8.64 0.80 -8.16
C ALA A 101 -8.72 1.32 -9.61
N THR A 102 -8.88 2.64 -9.71
CA THR A 102 -8.75 3.45 -10.92
C THR A 102 -7.39 4.16 -10.96
N GLU A 103 -7.04 4.78 -12.08
CA GLU A 103 -5.77 5.51 -12.23
C GLU A 103 -5.61 6.67 -11.21
N GLU A 104 -6.71 7.29 -10.78
CA GLU A 104 -6.70 8.31 -9.72
C GLU A 104 -6.41 7.69 -8.35
N ASP A 105 -6.94 6.50 -8.07
CA ASP A 105 -6.75 5.82 -6.80
C ASP A 105 -5.28 5.41 -6.61
N PHE A 106 -4.58 5.02 -7.69
CA PHE A 106 -3.13 4.77 -7.65
C PHE A 106 -2.29 6.02 -7.34
N LYS A 107 -2.75 7.22 -7.72
CA LYS A 107 -2.09 8.47 -7.31
C LYS A 107 -2.27 8.69 -5.82
N GLU A 108 -3.47 8.45 -5.30
CA GLU A 108 -3.76 8.58 -3.88
C GLU A 108 -3.02 7.53 -3.05
N PHE A 109 -2.94 6.27 -3.51
CA PHE A 109 -2.10 5.24 -2.89
C PHE A 109 -0.65 5.71 -2.76
N ARG A 110 -0.11 6.38 -3.78
CA ARG A 110 1.24 6.97 -3.73
C ARG A 110 1.33 8.10 -2.69
N ASN A 111 0.33 8.97 -2.60
CA ASN A 111 0.29 10.05 -1.59
C ASN A 111 0.24 9.51 -0.16
N GLN A 112 -0.48 8.42 0.05
CA GLN A 112 -0.60 7.71 1.32
C GLN A 112 0.64 6.86 1.65
N GLY A 113 1.65 6.85 0.78
CA GLY A 113 2.93 6.18 1.03
C GLY A 113 2.98 4.70 0.62
N LEU A 114 2.07 4.24 -0.25
CA LEU A 114 2.23 2.95 -0.94
C LEU A 114 3.19 3.12 -2.13
N CYS A 115 4.12 2.18 -2.25
CA CYS A 115 5.03 2.13 -3.40
C CYS A 115 4.30 1.54 -4.60
N ILE A 116 4.09 2.33 -5.65
CA ILE A 116 3.47 1.87 -6.90
C ILE A 116 4.54 1.60 -7.96
N VAL A 117 4.58 0.37 -8.46
CA VAL A 117 5.43 -0.09 -9.57
C VAL A 117 4.65 -0.11 -10.88
N SER A 118 5.18 0.58 -11.89
CA SER A 118 4.65 0.55 -13.26
C SER A 118 5.41 -0.51 -14.08
N PRO A 119 4.78 -1.62 -14.53
CA PRO A 119 5.43 -2.67 -15.30
C PRO A 119 5.75 -2.25 -16.74
N GLY A 120 5.21 -1.12 -17.20
CA GLY A 120 5.61 -0.46 -18.45
C GLY A 120 6.60 0.66 -18.16
N GLY A 121 7.81 0.32 -17.72
CA GLY A 121 8.85 1.28 -17.39
C GLY A 121 9.20 2.22 -18.54
N ARG A 122 8.51 3.36 -18.66
CA ARG A 122 9.27 4.60 -18.77
C ARG A 122 9.75 4.88 -17.36
N LYS A 123 11.07 4.85 -17.16
CA LYS A 123 11.70 5.49 -16.01
C LYS A 123 11.20 6.94 -15.98
N ARG A 124 10.07 7.23 -15.33
CA ARG A 124 9.88 8.54 -14.73
C ARG A 124 10.87 8.51 -13.59
N ALA A 125 12.07 8.98 -13.89
CA ALA A 125 13.07 9.27 -12.89
C ALA A 125 12.34 9.85 -11.69
N CYS A 126 12.61 9.32 -10.51
CA CYS A 126 12.36 10.04 -9.27
C CYS A 126 13.11 11.36 -9.42
N ARG A 127 12.44 12.36 -10.00
CA ARG A 127 12.94 13.72 -10.07
C ARG A 127 12.92 14.12 -8.60
N LYS A 128 14.08 14.04 -7.95
CA LYS A 128 14.31 14.71 -6.66
C LYS A 128 13.70 16.08 -6.86
N SER A 129 12.63 16.38 -6.12
CA SER A 129 12.04 17.72 -6.11
C SER A 129 13.21 18.66 -5.84
N ALA A 130 13.55 19.48 -6.84
CA ALA A 130 14.56 20.49 -6.63
C ALA A 130 14.08 21.35 -5.46
N PRO A 131 14.95 21.73 -4.51
CA PRO A 131 14.55 22.65 -3.45
C PRO A 131 13.96 23.89 -4.13
N ALA A 132 12.74 24.26 -3.71
CA ALA A 132 12.05 25.42 -4.23
C ALA A 132 12.97 26.63 -4.08
N LYS A 133 13.39 27.23 -5.19
CA LYS A 133 14.00 28.56 -5.15
C LYS A 133 12.88 29.51 -4.75
N ILE A 134 12.90 29.92 -3.49
CA ILE A 134 12.12 31.04 -2.98
C ILE A 134 12.63 32.27 -3.75
N PRO A 135 11.80 32.99 -4.52
CA PRO A 135 12.23 34.27 -5.07
C PRO A 135 12.39 35.25 -3.91
N VAL A 136 13.62 35.65 -3.64
CA VAL A 136 13.90 36.82 -2.82
C VAL A 136 13.43 38.02 -3.64
N ALA A 137 12.32 38.62 -3.21
CA ALA A 137 11.90 39.92 -3.69
C ALA A 137 12.90 40.95 -3.14
N GLU A 138 13.91 41.29 -3.94
CA GLU A 138 14.77 42.43 -3.66
C GLU A 138 14.14 43.64 -4.34
N GLY A 139 13.34 44.36 -3.55
CA GLY A 139 12.81 45.67 -3.89
C GLY A 139 13.38 46.70 -2.92
N ALA A 140 13.76 47.83 -3.51
CA ALA A 140 13.98 49.14 -2.89
C ALA A 140 15.23 49.32 -2.01
N SER A 141 16.24 49.97 -2.58
CA SER A 141 16.55 51.37 -2.26
C SER A 141 17.42 52.01 -3.34
#